data_AF-A0A966Q1I2-F1
#
_entry.id   AF-A0A966Q1I2-F1
#
_cell.length_a   1.000
_cell.length_b   1.000
_cell.length_c   1.000
_cell.angle_alpha   90.00
_cell.angle_beta   90.00
_cell.angle_gamma   90.00
#
_symmetry.space_group_name_H-M   'P 1'
#
loop_
_entity.id
_entity.type
_entity.pdbx_description
1 polymer ?
#
loop_
_entity_poly.entity_id
_entity_poly.type
_entity_poly.pdbx_seq_one_letter_code
_entity_poly.pdbx_strand_id
1 'polypeptide(L)'
;MKNKTIHKSQKPIDYEAHFKYECPEKRCGFTHWISARQAQTKGYKIVCDCGTVFRPKRIRNIKIQYATTARKEHKPTTAKQTEQKIVQEINIDFLSQCVKVLVNYGFTDTEAREYIISAYRINPINNVIGLIKFTLEQIGENNNGKRNSTNSI
;
A
#
# COMPACT_ATOMS: atom_id res chain seq x y z
N MET A 1 -26.06 -23.88 -7.87
CA MET A 1 -25.99 -23.11 -6.61
C MET A 1 -24.56 -22.60 -6.45
N LYS A 2 -24.35 -21.28 -6.38
CA LYS A 2 -22.99 -20.72 -6.26
C LYS A 2 -22.58 -20.73 -4.78
N ASN A 3 -21.55 -21.50 -4.43
CA ASN A 3 -21.01 -21.52 -3.08
C ASN A 3 -20.36 -20.17 -2.76
N LYS A 4 -20.86 -19.50 -1.72
CA LYS A 4 -20.33 -18.22 -1.23
C LYS A 4 -19.11 -18.52 -0.36
N THR A 5 -17.91 -18.22 -0.84
CA THR A 5 -16.67 -18.33 -0.06
C THR A 5 -16.69 -17.29 1.06
N ILE A 6 -16.74 -17.75 2.31
CA ILE A 6 -16.70 -16.89 3.50
C ILE A 6 -15.22 -16.73 3.90
N HIS A 7 -14.64 -15.56 3.66
CA HIS A 7 -13.33 -15.22 4.19
C HIS A 7 -13.47 -14.86 5.68
N LYS A 8 -12.90 -15.70 6.56
CA LYS A 8 -12.81 -15.41 7.99
C LYS A 8 -11.61 -14.50 8.24
N SER A 9 -11.85 -13.29 8.71
CA SER A 9 -10.78 -12.38 9.14
C SER A 9 -10.08 -12.97 10.37
N GLN A 10 -8.87 -13.48 10.20
CA GLN A 10 -8.02 -13.97 11.28
C GLN A 10 -7.18 -12.81 11.82
N LYS A 11 -7.11 -12.69 13.15
CA LYS A 11 -6.15 -11.78 13.81
C LYS A 11 -4.81 -12.49 13.95
N PRO A 12 -3.68 -11.76 13.90
CA PRO A 12 -2.38 -12.35 14.24
C PRO A 12 -2.41 -12.95 15.63
N ILE A 13 -1.91 -14.17 15.76
CA ILE A 13 -1.83 -14.91 17.04
C ILE A 13 -0.53 -14.52 17.78
N ASP A 14 0.51 -14.17 17.02
CA ASP A 14 1.80 -13.72 17.53
C ASP A 14 2.29 -12.52 16.72
N TYR A 15 3.09 -11.66 17.35
CA TYR A 15 3.72 -10.51 16.72
C TYR A 15 5.12 -10.29 17.29
N GLU A 16 6.11 -10.32 16.40
CA GLU A 16 7.48 -9.95 16.72
C GLU A 16 7.83 -8.62 16.03
N ALA A 17 8.37 -7.67 16.80
CA ALA A 17 8.82 -6.39 16.29
C ALA A 17 10.28 -6.18 16.67
N HIS A 18 11.08 -5.72 15.71
CA HIS A 18 12.48 -5.36 15.92
C HIS A 18 12.67 -3.86 15.70
N PHE A 19 13.48 -3.26 16.57
CA PHE A 19 13.81 -1.85 16.57
C PHE A 19 15.28 -1.67 16.23
N LYS A 20 15.56 -0.80 15.27
CA LYS A 20 16.90 -0.45 14.84
C LYS A 20 17.41 0.73 15.68
N TYR A 21 18.57 0.57 16.29
CA TYR A 21 19.29 1.61 17.02
C TYR A 21 20.67 1.83 16.42
N GLU A 22 21.08 3.08 16.32
CA GLU A 22 22.44 3.43 15.92
C GLU A 22 23.32 3.60 17.15
N CYS A 23 24.57 3.15 17.06
CA CYS A 23 25.56 3.37 18.10
C CYS A 23 25.77 4.89 18.29
N PRO A 24 25.74 5.42 19.52
CA PRO A 24 25.92 6.86 19.76
C PRO A 24 27.36 7.34 19.51
N GLU A 25 28.32 6.41 19.40
CA GLU A 25 29.70 6.73 19.06
C GLU A 25 29.80 7.14 17.58
N LYS A 26 30.19 8.41 17.33
CA LYS A 26 30.16 9.02 15.99
C LYS A 26 31.06 8.32 14.98
N ARG A 27 32.14 7.69 15.45
CA ARG A 27 33.10 6.97 14.60
C ARG A 27 32.68 5.53 14.31
N CYS A 28 31.70 5.00 15.03
CA CYS A 28 31.31 3.60 14.94
C CYS A 28 30.25 3.37 13.86
N GLY A 29 29.11 4.07 13.95
CA GLY A 29 28.03 3.94 12.95
C GLY A 29 27.34 2.57 12.87
N PHE A 30 27.68 1.61 13.75
CA PHE A 30 27.01 0.31 13.76
C PHE A 30 25.55 0.41 14.16
N THR A 31 24.76 -0.51 13.60
CA THR A 31 23.32 -0.60 13.85
C THR A 31 23.01 -1.86 14.60
N HIS A 32 22.16 -1.75 15.63
CA HIS A 32 21.77 -2.82 16.51
C HIS A 32 20.28 -3.05 16.40
N TRP A 33 19.89 -4.29 16.13
CA TRP A 33 18.50 -4.72 16.16
C TRP A 33 18.18 -5.29 17.52
N ILE A 34 17.13 -4.77 18.15
CA ILE A 34 16.62 -5.30 19.41
C ILE A 34 15.16 -5.69 19.24
N SER A 35 14.76 -6.80 19.84
CA SER A 35 13.36 -7.21 19.92
C SER A 35 12.54 -6.26 20.80
N ALA A 36 11.22 -6.25 20.59
CA ALA A 36 10.30 -5.50 21.44
C ALA A 36 10.40 -5.89 22.92
N ARG A 37 10.60 -7.18 23.21
CA ARG A 37 10.78 -7.67 24.57
C ARG A 37 12.02 -7.05 25.23
N GLN A 38 13.14 -6.99 24.49
CA GLN A 38 14.37 -6.34 24.96
C GLN A 38 14.15 -4.83 25.18
N ALA A 39 13.52 -4.14 24.22
CA ALA A 39 13.21 -2.71 24.31
C ALA A 39 12.25 -2.34 25.46
N GLN A 40 11.40 -3.28 25.89
CA GLN A 40 10.45 -3.11 27.01
C GLN A 40 11.08 -3.45 28.37
N THR A 41 12.23 -4.15 28.39
CA THR A 41 12.89 -4.59 29.61
C THR A 41 13.53 -3.39 30.33
N LYS A 42 13.25 -3.25 31.64
CA LYS A 42 13.79 -2.15 32.45
C LYS A 42 15.31 -2.31 32.56
N GLY A 43 16.05 -1.26 32.17
CA GLY A 43 17.51 -1.22 32.33
C GLY A 43 18.28 -2.05 31.28
N TYR A 44 17.61 -2.50 30.21
CA TYR A 44 18.28 -3.17 29.10
C TYR A 44 19.44 -2.31 28.55
N LYS A 45 20.56 -2.96 28.24
CA LYS A 45 21.77 -2.33 27.71
C LYS A 45 22.12 -2.98 26.38
N ILE A 46 22.48 -2.16 25.41
CA ILE A 46 23.05 -2.59 24.13
C ILE A 46 24.56 -2.43 24.25
N VAL A 47 25.29 -3.49 23.97
CA VAL A 47 26.75 -3.48 23.88
C VAL A 47 27.10 -3.46 22.41
N CYS A 48 27.77 -2.39 21.98
CA CYS A 48 28.29 -2.29 20.62
C CYS A 48 29.68 -2.92 20.53
N ASP A 49 30.05 -3.39 19.34
CA ASP A 49 31.36 -3.98 19.05
C ASP A 49 32.51 -2.98 19.27
N CYS A 50 32.24 -1.67 19.18
CA CYS A 50 33.20 -0.62 19.54
C CYS A 50 33.43 -0.49 21.06
N GLY A 51 32.80 -1.33 21.88
CA GLY A 51 32.85 -1.29 23.34
C GLY A 51 31.88 -0.30 23.97
N THR A 52 31.16 0.50 23.18
CA THR A 52 30.19 1.48 23.70
C THR A 52 28.96 0.76 24.24
N VAL A 53 28.61 1.03 25.50
CA VAL A 53 27.41 0.51 26.15
C VAL A 53 26.40 1.62 26.33
N PHE A 54 25.21 1.45 25.74
CA PHE A 54 24.15 2.44 25.82
C PHE A 54 22.79 1.82 26.11
N ARG A 55 21.83 2.64 26.56
CA ARG A 55 20.50 2.19 26.97
C ARG A 55 19.43 2.75 26.02
N PRO A 56 18.64 1.89 25.36
CA PRO A 56 17.51 2.36 24.58
C PRO A 56 16.42 2.94 25.50
N LYS A 57 15.66 3.92 25.00
CA LYS A 57 14.49 4.43 25.70
C LYS A 57 13.43 3.34 25.79
N ARG A 58 12.96 3.06 27.02
CA ARG A 58 11.99 1.99 27.26
C ARG A 58 10.68 2.25 26.53
N ILE A 59 10.27 1.28 25.70
CA ILE A 59 8.95 1.27 25.05
C ILE A 59 7.94 0.73 26.04
N ARG A 60 6.80 1.42 26.23
CA ARG A 60 5.74 0.98 27.16
C ARG A 60 4.61 0.23 26.47
N ASN A 61 4.18 0.74 25.32
CA ASN A 61 3.08 0.17 24.55
C ASN A 61 3.30 0.46 23.06
N ILE A 62 2.93 -0.49 22.20
CA ILE A 62 2.97 -0.37 20.75
C ILE A 62 1.53 -0.53 20.27
N LYS A 63 0.95 0.51 19.69
CA LYS A 63 -0.40 0.47 19.12
C LYS A 63 -0.30 0.33 17.62
N ILE A 64 -0.67 -0.84 17.09
CA ILE A 64 -0.78 -1.05 15.65
C ILE A 64 -2.12 -0.44 15.21
N GLN A 65 -2.06 0.67 14.48
CA GLN A 65 -3.23 1.24 13.83
C GLN A 65 -3.30 0.69 12.42
N TYR A 66 -4.18 -0.28 12.23
CA TYR A 66 -4.57 -0.66 10.87
C TYR A 66 -5.34 0.50 10.27
N ALA A 67 -5.04 0.82 9.02
CA ALA A 67 -5.94 1.65 8.25
C ALA A 67 -7.29 0.93 8.24
N THR A 68 -8.24 1.42 9.03
CA THR A 68 -9.64 1.25 8.68
C THR A 68 -9.77 1.97 7.36
N THR A 69 -9.71 1.21 6.26
CA THR A 69 -10.55 1.56 5.14
C THR A 69 -11.95 1.56 5.71
N ALA A 70 -12.35 2.70 6.27
CA ALA A 70 -13.74 3.05 6.32
C ALA A 70 -14.16 2.93 4.86
N ARG A 71 -14.72 1.78 4.49
CA ARG A 71 -15.98 1.84 3.77
C ARG A 71 -16.74 2.88 4.56
N LYS A 72 -16.81 4.09 4.01
CA LYS A 72 -17.64 5.13 4.59
C LYS A 72 -18.96 4.43 4.81
N GLU A 73 -19.27 4.10 6.06
CA GLU A 73 -20.63 3.83 6.45
C GLU A 73 -21.28 5.17 6.21
N HIS A 74 -21.79 5.32 4.99
CA HIS A 74 -22.65 6.41 4.62
C HIS A 74 -23.82 6.30 5.59
N LYS A 75 -23.76 7.08 6.67
CA LYS A 75 -24.98 7.68 7.21
C LYS A 75 -25.79 8.13 5.99
N PRO A 76 -27.08 7.76 5.88
CA PRO A 76 -27.91 8.12 4.75
C PRO A 76 -28.21 9.61 4.80
N THR A 77 -27.21 10.41 4.46
CA THR A 77 -27.32 11.85 4.28
C THR A 77 -27.01 12.09 2.81
N THR A 78 -28.07 12.00 2.00
CA THR A 78 -28.27 12.81 0.78
C THR A 78 -27.01 13.13 -0.04
N ALA A 79 -26.31 12.09 -0.51
CA ALA A 79 -25.18 12.20 -1.44
C ALA A 79 -25.44 11.47 -2.77
N LYS A 80 -26.70 11.20 -3.13
CA LYS A 80 -27.05 10.59 -4.43
C LYS A 80 -26.81 11.50 -5.63
N GLN A 81 -26.52 12.78 -5.45
CA GLN A 81 -26.50 13.75 -6.55
C GLN A 81 -25.10 14.09 -7.09
N THR A 82 -24.00 13.78 -6.39
CA THR A 82 -22.66 14.22 -6.82
C THR A 82 -21.86 13.14 -7.55
N GLU A 83 -22.07 11.86 -7.23
CA GLU A 83 -21.42 10.73 -7.93
C GLU A 83 -22.09 10.41 -9.28
N GLN A 84 -23.39 10.72 -9.41
CA GLN A 84 -24.12 10.54 -10.66
C GLN A 84 -23.65 11.50 -11.77
N LYS A 85 -22.96 12.59 -11.45
CA LYS A 85 -22.52 13.58 -12.45
C LYS A 85 -21.19 13.24 -13.13
N ILE A 86 -20.40 12.31 -12.58
CA ILE A 86 -19.09 11.92 -13.15
C ILE A 86 -19.18 10.58 -13.89
N VAL A 87 -20.12 9.71 -13.53
CA VAL A 87 -20.41 8.44 -14.26
C VAL A 87 -21.25 8.69 -15.54
N GLN A 88 -21.62 9.94 -15.83
CA GLN A 88 -22.41 10.29 -17.02
C GLN A 88 -21.59 10.39 -18.32
N GLU A 89 -20.25 10.38 -18.28
CA GLU A 89 -19.40 10.50 -19.48
C GLU A 89 -18.81 9.18 -20.01
N ILE A 90 -18.80 8.11 -19.20
CA ILE A 90 -18.32 6.79 -19.63
C ILE A 90 -19.48 5.82 -19.55
N ASN A 91 -19.80 5.18 -20.68
CA ASN A 91 -20.79 4.12 -20.72
C ASN A 91 -20.40 3.00 -19.73
N ILE A 92 -21.32 2.63 -18.84
CA ILE A 92 -21.08 1.66 -17.75
C ILE A 92 -20.68 0.29 -18.29
N ASP A 93 -21.28 -0.13 -19.42
CA ASP A 93 -20.98 -1.41 -20.06
C ASP A 93 -19.57 -1.40 -20.66
N PHE A 94 -19.18 -0.27 -21.24
CA PHE A 94 -17.83 -0.05 -21.77
C PHE A 94 -16.77 -0.08 -20.67
N LEU A 95 -17.02 0.61 -19.55
CA LEU A 95 -16.14 0.58 -18.38
C LEU A 95 -15.99 -0.84 -17.83
N SER A 96 -17.09 -1.58 -17.72
CA SER A 96 -17.07 -2.96 -17.24
C SER A 96 -16.23 -3.87 -18.13
N GLN A 97 -16.29 -3.69 -19.46
CA GLN A 97 -15.47 -4.46 -20.39
C GLN A 97 -13.97 -4.17 -20.20
N CYS A 98 -13.59 -2.90 -20.10
CA CYS A 98 -12.19 -2.51 -19.86
C CYS A 98 -11.64 -3.06 -18.54
N VAL A 99 -12.43 -2.97 -17.47
CA VAL A 99 -12.05 -3.48 -16.14
C VAL A 99 -11.83 -4.99 -16.16
N LYS A 100 -12.73 -5.76 -16.82
CA LYS A 100 -12.56 -7.23 -16.94
C LYS A 100 -11.25 -7.62 -17.59
N VAL A 101 -10.82 -6.88 -18.61
CA VAL A 101 -9.57 -7.18 -19.30
C VAL A 101 -8.37 -6.94 -18.37
N LEU A 102 -8.33 -5.82 -17.64
CA LEU A 102 -7.25 -5.57 -16.66
C LEU A 102 -7.26 -6.58 -15.51
N VAL A 103 -8.43 -7.01 -15.04
CA VAL A 103 -8.54 -8.08 -14.02
C VAL A 103 -7.96 -9.39 -14.55
N ASN A 104 -8.17 -9.73 -15.83
CA ASN A 104 -7.56 -10.90 -16.46
C ASN A 104 -6.02 -10.79 -16.55
N TYR A 105 -5.48 -9.57 -16.60
CA TYR A 105 -4.03 -9.30 -16.52
C TYR A 105 -3.48 -9.31 -15.08
N GLY A 106 -4.31 -9.57 -14.07
CA GLY A 106 -3.89 -9.75 -12.67
C GLY A 106 -4.10 -8.54 -11.76
N PHE A 107 -4.75 -7.47 -12.24
CA PHE A 107 -5.11 -6.32 -11.41
C PHE A 107 -6.35 -6.60 -10.56
N THR A 108 -6.50 -5.91 -9.42
CA THR A 108 -7.76 -5.96 -8.67
C THR A 108 -8.84 -5.13 -9.36
N ASP A 109 -10.12 -5.47 -9.15
CA ASP A 109 -11.26 -4.77 -9.74
C ASP A 109 -11.26 -3.27 -9.41
N THR A 110 -10.88 -2.92 -8.19
CA THR A 110 -10.77 -1.53 -7.73
C THR A 110 -9.64 -0.78 -8.42
N GLU A 111 -8.45 -1.37 -8.49
CA GLU A 111 -7.29 -0.76 -9.16
C GLU A 111 -7.55 -0.57 -10.66
N ALA A 112 -8.07 -1.61 -11.31
CA ALA A 112 -8.43 -1.58 -12.73
C ALA A 112 -9.43 -0.45 -13.02
N ARG A 113 -10.44 -0.27 -12.16
CA ARG A 113 -11.44 0.78 -12.31
C ARG A 113 -10.86 2.17 -12.14
N GLU A 114 -10.00 2.36 -11.14
CA GLU A 114 -9.32 3.65 -10.91
C GLU A 114 -8.42 4.02 -12.08
N TYR A 115 -7.61 3.09 -12.59
CA TYR A 115 -6.72 3.33 -13.72
C TYR A 115 -7.46 3.68 -15.01
N ILE A 116 -8.53 2.95 -15.32
CA ILE A 116 -9.35 3.23 -16.52
C ILE A 116 -10.03 4.59 -16.41
N ILE A 117 -10.55 4.95 -15.23
CA ILE A 117 -11.19 6.27 -15.03
C ILE A 117 -10.15 7.39 -15.15
N SER A 118 -8.95 7.23 -14.59
CA SER A 118 -7.89 8.23 -14.74
C SER A 118 -7.40 8.38 -16.17
N ALA A 119 -7.24 7.26 -16.89
CA ALA A 119 -6.76 7.25 -18.27
C ALA A 119 -7.79 7.89 -19.21
N TYR A 120 -9.08 7.58 -19.03
CA TYR A 120 -10.15 8.15 -19.85
C TYR A 120 -10.31 9.67 -19.68
N ARG A 121 -10.05 10.19 -18.46
CA ARG A 121 -10.05 11.65 -18.21
C ARG A 121 -8.94 12.39 -18.96
N ILE A 122 -7.82 11.72 -19.19
CA ILE A 122 -6.67 12.29 -19.91
C ILE A 122 -6.91 12.20 -21.42
N ASN A 123 -7.39 11.05 -21.88
CA ASN A 123 -7.70 10.83 -23.29
C ASN A 123 -9.00 9.99 -23.42
N PRO A 124 -10.14 10.61 -23.77
CA PRO A 124 -11.41 9.91 -23.89
C PRO A 124 -11.42 9.04 -25.14
N ILE A 125 -11.05 7.76 -24.97
CA ILE A 125 -11.03 6.76 -26.03
C ILE A 125 -12.24 5.84 -25.86
N ASN A 126 -13.12 5.82 -26.87
CA ASN A 126 -14.35 5.00 -26.89
C ASN A 126 -14.12 3.55 -27.39
N ASN A 127 -12.86 3.13 -27.54
CA ASN A 127 -12.48 1.78 -27.93
C ASN A 127 -11.78 1.07 -26.77
N VAL A 128 -12.26 -0.13 -26.44
CA VAL A 128 -11.79 -0.94 -25.31
C VAL A 128 -10.28 -1.20 -25.41
N ILE A 129 -9.81 -1.66 -26.58
CA ILE A 129 -8.40 -2.01 -26.79
C ILE A 129 -7.52 -0.75 -26.69
N GLY A 130 -7.96 0.36 -27.29
CA GLY A 130 -7.22 1.61 -27.28
C GLY A 130 -7.08 2.20 -25.88
N LEU A 131 -8.15 2.18 -25.09
CA LEU A 131 -8.14 2.69 -23.73
C LEU A 131 -7.28 1.81 -22.81
N ILE A 132 -7.35 0.48 -22.94
CA ILE A 132 -6.51 -0.43 -22.16
C ILE A 132 -5.03 -0.21 -22.48
N LYS A 133 -4.68 -0.10 -23.77
CA LYS A 133 -3.30 0.14 -24.19
C LYS A 133 -2.77 1.44 -23.59
N PHE A 134 -3.52 2.53 -23.71
CA PHE A 134 -3.16 3.82 -23.12
C PHE A 134 -3.04 3.74 -21.59
N THR A 135 -3.94 3.01 -20.94
CA THR A 135 -3.91 2.80 -19.49
C THR A 135 -2.66 2.05 -19.04
N LEU A 136 -2.26 1.00 -19.77
CA LEU A 136 -1.05 0.23 -19.47
C LEU A 136 0.23 1.04 -19.76
N GLU A 137 0.24 1.88 -20.79
CA GLU A 137 1.33 2.81 -21.09
C GLU A 137 1.54 3.80 -19.92
N GLN A 138 0.46 4.39 -19.41
CA GLN A 138 0.51 5.27 -18.24
C GLN A 138 1.03 4.57 -16.97
N ILE A 139 0.68 3.30 -16.77
CA ILE A 139 1.21 2.50 -15.65
C ILE A 139 2.70 2.19 -15.86
N GLY A 140 3.12 1.93 -17.10
CA GLY A 140 4.51 1.67 -17.47
C GLY A 140 5.43 2.88 -17.28
N GLU A 141 5.00 4.06 -17.71
CA GLU A 141 5.72 5.33 -17.54
C GLU A 141 5.92 5.67 -16.05
N ASN A 142 4.90 5.44 -15.22
CA ASN A 142 4.97 5.67 -13.78
C ASN A 142 5.90 4.68 -13.03
N ASN A 143 6.22 3.53 -13.62
CA ASN A 143 7.13 2.54 -13.04
C ASN A 143 8.59 2.66 -13.53
N ASN A 144 8.82 3.23 -14.72
CA ASN A 144 10.17 3.43 -15.26
C ASN A 144 10.95 4.59 -14.61
N GLY A 145 10.29 5.47 -13.85
CA GLY A 145 10.98 6.48 -13.02
C GLY A 145 11.79 5.92 -11.84
N LYS A 146 11.78 4.59 -11.60
CA LYS A 146 12.50 3.94 -10.49
C LYS A 146 13.44 2.80 -10.89
N ARG A 147 13.76 2.63 -12.19
CA ARG A 147 14.74 1.64 -12.63
C ARG A 147 15.88 2.30 -13.43
N ASN A 148 17.00 2.44 -12.72
CA ASN A 148 18.39 2.47 -13.17
C ASN A 148 18.93 3.76 -13.82
N SER A 149 19.69 4.50 -13.00
CA SER A 149 21.01 5.01 -13.42
C SER A 149 22.07 4.60 -12.39
N THR A 150 22.44 3.32 -12.39
CA THR A 150 23.79 2.90 -11.96
C THR A 150 24.22 1.68 -12.76
N ASN A 151 25.44 1.81 -13.32
CA ASN A 151 26.31 0.83 -14.01
C ASN A 151 25.97 0.58 -15.50
N SER A 152 26.88 0.72 -16.48
CA SER A 152 28.37 0.78 -16.56
C SER A 152 28.72 1.54 -17.87
N ILE A 153 29.87 2.18 -18.11
CA ILE A 153 31.30 1.81 -18.01
C ILE A 153 32.09 3.09 -17.76
#